data_AF-A0A7X7N125-F1
#
_entry.id   AF-A0A7X7N125-F1
#
_cell.length_a   1.000
_cell.length_b   1.000
_cell.length_c   1.000
_cell.angle_alpha   90.00
_cell.angle_beta   90.00
_cell.angle_gamma   90.00
#
_symmetry.space_group_name_H-M   'P 1'
#
loop_
_entity.id
_entity.type
_entity.pdbx_description
1 polymer ?
#
loop_
_entity_poly.entity_id
_entity_poly.type
_entity_poly.pdbx_seq_one_letter_code
_entity_poly.pdbx_strand_id
1 'polypeptide(L)'
;MMSRCYNPADPGFPRYRARGLSVADEWHSFPAFYQYAIETIGLPPDDGQRWTLDRTDNEKGYHPGNIRWATYETQERNREINIRVVYDGEKLLLIELAERAGMRFGLLYDRIFRQGWSVEQAVREPISKARRLRERVAKTEIRIRHNGEEKTLRQWCVALDLGRALIYDRLSRGWSFEEAISIPPDKGLASTRRAKRYDHEGESLTLREISKRTGIGIGTLKARLKRGAVGAALVREPAFGVPLSSAGSKAKSDAMARTAR
;
A
#
# COMPACT_ATOMS: atom_id res chain seq x y z
N MET A 1 -21.31 0.41 -27.94
CA MET A 1 -21.07 1.41 -28.99
C MET A 1 -22.16 2.49 -28.95
N MET A 2 -23.36 2.23 -29.47
CA MET A 2 -24.45 3.21 -29.58
C MET A 2 -24.78 3.97 -28.29
N SER A 3 -24.97 3.26 -27.17
CA SER A 3 -25.29 3.89 -25.87
C SER A 3 -24.23 4.92 -25.44
N ARG A 4 -22.94 4.57 -25.52
CA ARG A 4 -21.86 5.49 -25.11
C ARG A 4 -21.76 6.74 -25.98
N CYS A 5 -22.15 6.67 -27.26
CA CYS A 5 -22.07 7.80 -28.19
C CYS A 5 -23.34 8.66 -28.22
N TYR A 6 -24.52 8.08 -27.98
CA TYR A 6 -25.81 8.74 -28.25
C TYR A 6 -26.82 8.71 -27.11
N ASN A 7 -26.58 7.96 -26.03
CA ASN A 7 -27.52 7.87 -24.89
C ASN A 7 -27.05 8.73 -23.72
N PRO A 8 -27.74 9.84 -23.39
CA PRO A 8 -27.40 10.71 -22.26
C PRO A 8 -27.41 10.04 -20.89
N ALA A 9 -28.12 8.91 -20.73
CA ALA A 9 -28.16 8.15 -19.48
C ALA A 9 -26.92 7.25 -19.27
N ASP A 10 -26.10 7.04 -20.32
CA ASP A 10 -24.87 6.25 -20.21
C ASP A 10 -23.79 7.04 -19.44
N PRO A 11 -23.17 6.48 -18.39
CA PRO A 11 -22.12 7.17 -17.63
C PRO A 11 -20.93 7.62 -18.50
N GLY A 12 -20.68 6.96 -19.63
CA GLY A 12 -19.62 7.31 -20.57
C GLY A 12 -19.99 8.45 -21.52
N PHE A 13 -21.26 8.78 -21.70
CA PHE A 13 -21.75 9.69 -22.73
C PHE A 13 -21.16 11.11 -22.64
N PRO A 14 -21.10 11.77 -21.46
CA PRO A 14 -20.55 13.12 -21.37
C PRO A 14 -19.11 13.20 -21.90
N ARG A 15 -18.29 12.19 -21.58
CA ARG A 15 -16.89 12.11 -22.03
C ARG A 15 -16.78 11.85 -23.53
N TYR A 16 -17.62 10.97 -24.07
CA TYR A 16 -17.58 10.64 -25.51
C TYR A 16 -18.07 11.82 -26.36
N ARG A 17 -19.14 12.48 -25.93
CA ARG A 17 -19.67 13.69 -26.57
C ARG A 17 -18.68 14.84 -26.54
N ALA A 18 -18.03 15.09 -25.40
CA ALA A 18 -17.02 16.16 -25.27
C ALA A 18 -15.82 15.98 -26.22
N ARG A 19 -15.53 14.72 -26.61
CA ARG A 19 -14.46 14.36 -27.53
C ARG A 19 -14.89 14.22 -28.99
N GLY A 20 -16.18 14.43 -29.31
CA GLY A 20 -16.70 14.27 -30.66
C GLY A 20 -16.68 12.83 -31.19
N LEU A 21 -16.73 11.83 -30.30
CA LEU A 21 -16.65 10.42 -30.67
C LEU A 21 -18.01 9.89 -31.13
N SER A 22 -18.12 9.48 -32.39
CA SER A 22 -19.34 8.93 -33.00
C SER A 22 -19.17 7.48 -33.46
N VAL A 23 -20.24 6.94 -34.03
CA VAL A 23 -20.30 5.66 -34.72
C VAL A 23 -20.45 5.95 -36.21
N ALA A 24 -19.84 5.12 -37.07
CA ALA A 24 -20.07 5.19 -38.51
C ALA A 24 -21.57 5.13 -38.84
N ASP A 25 -22.01 5.96 -39.79
CA ASP A 25 -23.44 6.10 -40.10
C ASP A 25 -24.04 4.75 -40.53
N GLU A 26 -23.29 3.93 -41.27
CA GLU A 26 -23.75 2.62 -41.71
C GLU A 26 -24.00 1.66 -40.53
N TRP A 27 -23.26 1.81 -39.43
CA TRP A 27 -23.33 0.94 -38.25
C TRP A 27 -24.41 1.32 -37.24
N HIS A 28 -25.23 2.34 -37.54
CA HIS A 28 -26.47 2.59 -36.81
C HIS A 28 -27.50 1.47 -37.03
N SER A 29 -27.32 0.69 -38.10
CA SER A 29 -27.99 -0.59 -38.34
C SER A 29 -27.09 -1.74 -37.86
N PHE A 30 -27.60 -2.56 -36.93
CA PHE A 30 -26.84 -3.70 -36.42
C PHE A 30 -26.41 -4.70 -37.53
N PRO A 31 -27.26 -5.05 -38.52
CA PRO A 31 -26.84 -5.89 -39.64
C PRO A 31 -25.60 -5.41 -40.39
N ALA A 32 -25.46 -4.10 -40.65
CA ALA A 32 -24.30 -3.56 -41.36
C ALA A 32 -23.01 -3.67 -40.52
N PHE A 33 -23.10 -3.42 -39.22
CA PHE A 33 -21.99 -3.66 -38.30
C PHE A 33 -21.62 -5.15 -38.25
N TYR A 34 -22.61 -6.03 -38.14
CA TYR A 34 -22.39 -7.47 -38.03
C TYR A 34 -21.71 -8.05 -39.27
N GLN A 35 -22.15 -7.62 -40.46
CA GLN A 35 -21.53 -8.02 -41.73
C GLN A 35 -20.05 -7.60 -41.77
N TYR A 36 -19.77 -6.33 -41.48
CA TYR A 36 -18.39 -5.84 -41.40
C TYR A 36 -17.56 -6.65 -40.39
N ALA A 37 -18.14 -6.96 -39.22
CA ALA A 37 -17.44 -7.69 -38.18
C ALA A 37 -16.99 -9.07 -38.67
N ILE A 38 -17.87 -9.84 -39.30
CA ILE A 38 -17.55 -11.16 -39.85
C ILE A 38 -16.51 -11.05 -40.97
N GLU A 39 -16.67 -10.12 -41.90
CA GLU A 39 -15.83 -10.01 -43.09
C GLU A 39 -14.42 -9.49 -42.79
N THR A 40 -14.28 -8.61 -41.79
CA THR A 40 -13.05 -7.83 -41.59
C THR A 40 -12.28 -8.21 -40.33
N ILE A 41 -12.96 -8.33 -39.18
CA ILE A 41 -12.30 -8.58 -37.89
C ILE A 41 -12.59 -9.97 -37.32
N GLY A 42 -13.46 -10.75 -37.98
CA GLY A 42 -13.94 -12.04 -37.53
C GLY A 42 -14.95 -11.96 -36.39
N LEU A 43 -15.53 -13.11 -36.06
CA LEU A 43 -16.30 -13.29 -34.82
C LEU A 43 -15.35 -13.20 -33.61
N PRO A 44 -15.86 -12.78 -32.43
CA PRO A 44 -15.06 -12.82 -31.21
C PRO A 44 -14.57 -14.26 -30.96
N PRO A 45 -13.30 -14.45 -30.56
CA PRO A 45 -12.77 -15.79 -30.29
C PRO A 45 -13.61 -16.53 -29.24
N ASP A 46 -13.83 -17.82 -29.49
CA ASP A 46 -14.54 -18.73 -28.58
C ASP A 46 -13.55 -19.59 -27.79
N ASP A 47 -12.78 -18.92 -26.92
CA ASP A 47 -11.72 -19.51 -26.09
C ASP A 47 -12.08 -19.52 -24.59
N GLY A 48 -13.35 -19.30 -24.26
CA GLY A 48 -13.84 -19.18 -22.88
C GLY A 48 -13.56 -17.83 -22.23
N GLN A 49 -12.92 -16.88 -22.92
CA GLN A 49 -12.70 -15.53 -22.41
C GLN A 49 -13.85 -14.59 -22.77
N ARG A 50 -14.03 -13.53 -21.96
CA ARG A 50 -15.00 -12.47 -22.26
C ARG A 50 -14.41 -11.45 -23.21
N TRP A 51 -14.69 -11.61 -24.49
CA TRP A 51 -14.34 -10.64 -25.53
C TRP A 51 -15.36 -9.51 -25.63
N THR A 52 -14.88 -8.29 -25.83
CA THR A 52 -15.72 -7.10 -26.00
C THR A 52 -15.17 -6.22 -27.11
N LEU A 53 -16.04 -5.39 -27.69
CA LEU A 53 -15.66 -4.49 -28.77
C LEU A 53 -14.88 -3.28 -28.21
N ASP A 54 -13.63 -3.14 -28.64
CA ASP A 54 -12.71 -2.06 -28.25
C ASP A 54 -12.35 -1.19 -29.46
N ARG A 55 -11.84 0.03 -29.19
CA ARG A 55 -11.33 0.94 -30.22
C ARG A 55 -9.81 0.83 -30.26
N THR A 56 -9.24 0.67 -31.45
CA THR A 56 -7.78 0.55 -31.61
C THR A 56 -7.08 1.89 -31.33
N ASP A 57 -7.65 2.98 -31.83
CA ASP A 57 -7.29 4.37 -31.51
C ASP A 57 -8.40 4.99 -30.66
N ASN A 58 -8.05 5.38 -29.43
CA ASN A 58 -8.97 5.94 -28.46
C ASN A 58 -9.41 7.38 -28.78
N GLU A 59 -8.66 8.10 -29.63
CA GLU A 59 -8.99 9.45 -30.11
C GLU A 59 -10.06 9.44 -31.20
N LYS A 60 -10.36 8.27 -31.77
CA LYS A 60 -11.35 8.11 -32.85
C LYS A 60 -12.61 7.38 -32.39
N GLY A 61 -13.70 7.59 -33.13
CA GLY A 61 -14.99 6.91 -32.92
C GLY A 61 -14.98 5.44 -33.30
N TYR A 62 -16.16 4.84 -33.42
CA TYR A 62 -16.32 3.47 -33.91
C TYR A 62 -16.57 3.48 -35.42
N HIS A 63 -15.52 3.17 -36.19
CA HIS A 63 -15.57 3.16 -37.66
C HIS A 63 -14.77 1.97 -38.22
N PRO A 64 -14.98 1.60 -39.49
CA PRO A 64 -14.12 0.64 -40.18
C PRO A 64 -12.63 0.95 -39.95
N GLY A 65 -11.85 -0.08 -39.64
CA GLY A 65 -10.42 0.03 -39.34
C GLY A 65 -10.06 0.56 -37.94
N ASN A 66 -11.01 1.03 -37.12
CA ASN A 66 -10.73 1.52 -35.76
C ASN A 66 -11.34 0.67 -34.63
N ILE A 67 -11.73 -0.56 -34.93
CA ILE A 67 -12.31 -1.48 -33.93
C ILE A 67 -11.58 -2.81 -33.91
N ARG A 68 -11.58 -3.47 -32.75
CA ARG A 68 -11.06 -4.83 -32.57
C ARG A 68 -11.79 -5.55 -31.45
N TRP A 69 -11.71 -6.88 -31.46
CA TRP A 69 -12.04 -7.67 -30.29
C TRP A 69 -10.91 -7.56 -29.25
N ALA A 70 -11.27 -7.26 -28.01
CA ALA A 70 -10.34 -7.23 -26.90
C ALA A 70 -10.95 -7.90 -25.68
N THR A 71 -10.13 -8.65 -24.95
CA THR A 71 -10.49 -9.14 -23.62
C THR A 71 -10.52 -7.99 -22.63
N TYR A 72 -11.18 -8.21 -21.48
CA TYR A 72 -11.15 -7.26 -20.37
C TYR A 72 -9.71 -6.93 -19.95
N GLU A 73 -8.84 -7.94 -19.91
CA GLU A 73 -7.43 -7.76 -19.59
C GLU A 73 -6.70 -6.88 -20.61
N THR A 74 -6.96 -7.08 -21.91
CA THR A 74 -6.41 -6.21 -22.97
C THR A 74 -6.88 -4.77 -22.82
N GLN A 75 -8.15 -4.53 -22.48
CA GLN A 75 -8.65 -3.18 -22.20
C GLN A 75 -8.04 -2.55 -20.94
N GLU A 76 -7.75 -3.34 -19.92
CA GLU A 76 -7.08 -2.88 -18.70
C GLU A 76 -5.61 -2.54 -18.94
N ARG A 77 -4.89 -3.34 -19.75
CA ARG A 77 -3.51 -3.08 -20.17
C ARG A 77 -3.37 -1.79 -21.00
N ASN A 78 -4.42 -1.35 -21.68
CA ASN A 78 -4.44 -0.10 -22.44
C ASN A 78 -4.81 1.16 -21.64
N ARG A 79 -5.11 1.05 -20.34
CA ARG A 79 -5.44 2.22 -19.52
C ARG A 79 -4.22 3.14 -19.39
N GLU A 80 -4.46 4.44 -19.54
CA GLU A 80 -3.44 5.50 -19.42
C GLU A 80 -2.71 5.48 -18.07
N ILE A 81 -3.35 4.94 -17.03
CA ILE A 81 -2.80 4.77 -15.68
C ILE A 81 -1.66 3.75 -15.58
N ASN A 82 -1.47 2.90 -16.61
CA ASN A 82 -0.44 1.88 -16.54
C ASN A 82 0.95 2.47 -16.74
N ILE A 83 1.83 2.10 -15.83
CA ILE A 83 3.21 2.57 -15.80
C ILE A 83 3.96 1.97 -16.99
N ARG A 84 4.47 2.83 -17.87
CA ARG A 84 5.32 2.43 -19.01
C ARG A 84 6.77 2.72 -18.69
N VAL A 85 7.64 1.80 -19.11
CA VAL A 85 9.10 1.87 -18.93
C VAL A 85 9.79 1.48 -20.23
N VAL A 86 10.96 2.05 -20.49
CA VAL A 86 11.80 1.62 -21.60
C VAL A 86 12.79 0.58 -21.07
N TYR A 87 12.86 -0.57 -21.73
CA TYR A 87 13.82 -1.62 -21.42
C TYR A 87 14.30 -2.25 -22.73
N ASP A 88 15.61 -2.30 -22.93
CA ASP A 88 16.25 -2.84 -24.15
C ASP A 88 15.76 -2.17 -25.45
N GLY A 89 15.50 -0.86 -25.39
CA GLY A 89 14.98 -0.08 -26.53
C GLY A 89 13.49 -0.24 -26.81
N GLU A 90 12.79 -1.15 -26.11
CA GLU A 90 11.36 -1.37 -26.24
C GLU A 90 10.58 -0.60 -25.15
N LYS A 91 9.44 0.00 -25.51
CA LYS A 91 8.49 0.58 -24.55
C LYS A 91 7.54 -0.51 -24.07
N LEU A 92 7.66 -0.89 -22.80
CA LEU A 92 6.87 -1.95 -22.17
C LEU A 92 6.03 -1.40 -21.02
N LEU A 93 4.92 -2.08 -20.69
CA LEU A 93 4.28 -1.88 -19.39
C LEU A 93 5.17 -2.46 -18.29
N LEU A 94 5.17 -1.84 -17.12
CA LEU A 94 5.95 -2.34 -15.98
C LEU A 94 5.54 -3.77 -15.58
N ILE A 95 4.28 -4.15 -15.80
CA ILE A 95 3.81 -5.52 -15.57
C ILE A 95 4.38 -6.51 -16.59
N GLU A 96 4.45 -6.13 -17.86
CA GLU A 96 5.05 -6.95 -18.93
C GLU A 96 6.55 -7.11 -18.69
N LEU A 97 7.22 -6.03 -18.26
CA LEU A 97 8.62 -6.11 -17.85
C LEU A 97 8.80 -7.05 -16.65
N ALA A 98 7.89 -7.01 -15.68
CA ALA A 98 7.93 -7.90 -14.52
C ALA A 98 7.78 -9.37 -14.92
N GLU A 99 6.83 -9.68 -15.79
CA GLU A 99 6.60 -11.02 -16.35
C GLU A 99 7.83 -11.49 -17.13
N ARG A 100 8.35 -10.65 -18.06
CA ARG A 100 9.52 -10.96 -18.89
C ARG A 100 10.79 -11.17 -18.07
N ALA A 101 10.97 -10.41 -17.00
CA ALA A 101 12.11 -10.56 -16.10
C ALA A 101 11.93 -11.67 -15.05
N GLY A 102 10.75 -12.30 -14.95
CA GLY A 102 10.43 -13.25 -13.88
C GLY A 102 10.45 -12.62 -12.48
N MET A 103 10.16 -11.32 -12.38
CA MET A 103 10.23 -10.54 -11.14
C MET A 103 8.84 -10.15 -10.65
N ARG A 104 8.71 -9.93 -9.34
CA ARG A 104 7.46 -9.38 -8.78
C ARG A 104 7.32 -7.91 -9.20
N PHE A 105 6.16 -7.53 -9.72
CA PHE A 105 5.83 -6.14 -10.08
C PHE A 105 6.22 -5.13 -9.00
N GLY A 106 5.82 -5.37 -7.74
CA GLY A 106 6.11 -4.46 -6.63
C GLY A 106 7.60 -4.27 -6.35
N LEU A 107 8.44 -5.26 -6.68
CA LEU A 107 9.89 -5.13 -6.56
C LEU A 107 10.47 -4.18 -7.62
N LEU A 108 10.06 -4.33 -8.88
CA LEU A 108 10.47 -3.41 -9.94
C LEU A 108 9.95 -1.99 -9.67
N TYR A 109 8.70 -1.86 -9.22
CA TYR A 109 8.12 -0.59 -8.83
C TYR A 109 8.95 0.11 -7.74
N ASP A 110 9.26 -0.59 -6.65
CA ASP A 110 10.04 -0.01 -5.55
C ASP A 110 11.47 0.36 -5.99
N ARG A 111 12.10 -0.47 -6.84
CA ARG A 111 13.44 -0.18 -7.38
C ARG A 111 13.44 1.09 -8.22
N ILE A 112 12.54 1.18 -9.19
CA ILE A 112 12.52 2.27 -10.17
C ILE A 112 12.01 3.57 -9.52
N PHE A 113 10.87 3.54 -8.85
CA PHE A 113 10.17 4.76 -8.43
C PHE A 113 10.46 5.19 -7.00
N ARG A 114 10.81 4.28 -6.09
CA ARG A 114 11.13 4.64 -4.69
C ARG A 114 12.63 4.76 -4.43
N GLN A 115 13.42 3.92 -5.09
CA GLN A 115 14.87 3.89 -4.93
C GLN A 115 15.60 4.61 -6.08
N GLY A 116 14.89 5.01 -7.14
CA GLY A 116 15.46 5.77 -8.25
C GLY A 116 16.40 4.98 -9.14
N TRP A 117 16.29 3.65 -9.18
CA TRP A 117 17.14 2.81 -10.02
C TRP A 117 16.76 2.96 -11.49
N SER A 118 17.74 2.82 -12.39
CA SER A 118 17.44 2.66 -13.81
C SER A 118 16.65 1.38 -14.04
N VAL A 119 15.88 1.31 -15.13
CA VAL A 119 15.07 0.13 -15.47
C VAL A 119 15.99 -1.08 -15.70
N GLU A 120 17.13 -0.88 -16.35
CA GLU A 120 18.15 -1.90 -16.60
C GLU A 120 18.76 -2.41 -15.29
N GLN A 121 19.13 -1.50 -14.39
CA GLN A 121 19.64 -1.85 -13.06
C GLN A 121 18.57 -2.61 -12.26
N ALA A 122 17.32 -2.15 -12.31
CA ALA A 122 16.21 -2.76 -11.60
C ALA A 122 15.94 -4.21 -12.01
N VAL A 123 16.21 -4.57 -13.27
CA VAL A 123 16.07 -5.93 -13.79
C VAL A 123 17.32 -6.78 -13.52
N ARG A 124 18.53 -6.24 -13.77
CA ARG A 124 19.79 -7.00 -13.72
C ARG A 124 20.27 -7.31 -12.31
N GLU A 125 20.05 -6.40 -11.38
CA GLU A 125 20.61 -6.53 -10.05
C GLU A 125 19.89 -7.62 -9.23
N PRO A 126 20.61 -8.62 -8.71
CA PRO A 126 20.01 -9.68 -7.93
C PRO A 126 19.31 -9.11 -6.70
N ILE A 127 18.19 -9.75 -6.32
CA ILE A 127 17.50 -9.48 -5.05
C ILE A 127 18.56 -9.54 -3.95
N SER A 128 18.77 -8.43 -3.22
CA SER A 128 19.96 -8.24 -2.37
C SER A 128 20.25 -9.44 -1.46
N LYS A 129 21.54 -9.72 -1.19
CA LYS A 129 21.99 -10.83 -0.31
C LYS A 129 21.19 -10.88 0.99
N ALA A 130 20.87 -9.71 1.57
CA ALA A 130 20.03 -9.58 2.73
C ALA A 130 18.64 -10.19 2.50
N ARG A 131 17.94 -9.89 1.39
CA ARG A 131 16.62 -10.49 1.12
C ARG A 131 16.68 -11.97 0.74
N ARG A 132 17.70 -12.44 0.01
CA ARG A 132 17.94 -13.89 -0.18
C ARG A 132 18.17 -14.62 1.14
N LEU A 133 18.90 -13.99 2.06
CA LEU A 133 19.09 -14.50 3.41
C LEU A 133 17.75 -14.49 4.17
N ARG A 134 16.97 -13.40 4.13
CA ARG A 134 15.64 -13.33 4.74
C ARG A 134 14.70 -14.42 4.23
N GLU A 135 14.70 -14.69 2.93
CA GLU A 135 13.88 -15.75 2.29
C GLU A 135 14.40 -17.16 2.63
N ARG A 136 15.73 -17.39 2.69
CA ARG A 136 16.35 -18.64 3.16
C ARG A 136 16.06 -18.91 4.65
N VAL A 137 16.17 -17.88 5.48
CA VAL A 137 15.94 -17.94 6.94
C VAL A 137 14.45 -18.09 7.26
N ALA A 138 13.56 -17.47 6.47
CA ALA A 138 12.11 -17.63 6.61
C ALA A 138 11.65 -19.09 6.38
N LYS A 139 12.49 -19.93 5.77
CA LYS A 139 12.18 -21.33 5.45
C LYS A 139 12.54 -22.35 6.54
N THR A 140 13.06 -21.94 7.70
CA THR A 140 13.15 -22.81 8.91
C THR A 140 14.17 -23.97 8.86
N GLU A 141 15.22 -23.91 8.03
CA GLU A 141 16.22 -25.00 7.92
C GLU A 141 17.66 -24.61 8.28
N ILE A 142 17.90 -23.41 8.81
CA ILE A 142 19.26 -23.00 9.17
C ILE A 142 19.73 -23.82 10.36
N ARG A 143 20.65 -24.75 10.11
CA ARG A 143 21.38 -25.52 11.11
C ARG A 143 22.58 -24.71 11.60
N ILE A 144 22.68 -24.57 12.91
CA ILE A 144 23.73 -23.83 13.58
C ILE A 144 24.39 -24.79 14.56
N ARG A 145 25.71 -24.94 14.42
CA ARG A 145 26.53 -25.69 15.35
C ARG A 145 26.95 -24.78 16.49
N HIS A 146 26.63 -25.15 17.72
CA HIS A 146 27.03 -24.44 18.92
C HIS A 146 27.19 -25.45 20.07
N ASN A 147 28.27 -25.32 20.84
CA ASN A 147 28.62 -26.22 21.96
C ASN A 147 28.63 -27.71 21.59
N GLY A 148 29.17 -28.06 20.42
CA GLY A 148 29.27 -29.46 19.97
C GLY A 148 27.97 -30.05 19.42
N GLU A 149 26.85 -29.33 19.51
CA GLU A 149 25.56 -29.76 18.97
C GLU A 149 25.18 -28.96 17.72
N GLU A 150 24.59 -29.63 16.74
CA GLU A 150 24.02 -28.99 15.56
C GLU A 150 22.49 -29.05 15.63
N LYS A 151 21.86 -27.89 15.78
CA LYS A 151 20.40 -27.78 15.79
C LYS A 151 19.93 -26.72 14.81
N THR A 152 18.68 -26.81 14.39
CA THR A 152 18.05 -25.72 13.63
C THR A 152 17.90 -24.49 14.51
N LEU A 153 17.87 -23.29 13.91
CA LEU A 153 17.58 -22.05 14.63
C LEU A 153 16.28 -22.14 15.43
N ARG A 154 15.27 -22.84 14.89
CA ARG A 154 13.99 -23.08 15.60
C ARG A 154 14.21 -23.91 16.88
N GLN A 155 14.97 -24.99 16.79
CA GLN A 155 15.29 -25.83 17.95
C GLN A 155 16.14 -25.08 18.98
N TRP A 156 17.09 -24.25 18.55
CA TRP A 156 17.84 -23.37 19.44
C TRP A 156 16.97 -22.33 20.14
N CYS A 157 16.06 -21.67 19.42
CA CYS A 157 15.11 -20.72 20.03
C CYS A 157 14.23 -21.37 21.10
N VAL A 158 13.79 -22.61 20.87
CA VAL A 158 13.00 -23.37 21.85
C VAL A 158 13.88 -23.78 23.04
N ALA A 159 15.11 -24.28 22.79
CA ALA A 159 16.00 -24.75 23.84
C ALA A 159 16.51 -23.63 24.77
N LEU A 160 16.64 -22.40 24.25
CA LEU A 160 17.16 -21.24 24.98
C LEU A 160 16.06 -20.26 25.43
N ASP A 161 14.79 -20.56 25.14
CA ASP A 161 13.63 -19.68 25.36
C ASP A 161 13.82 -18.26 24.80
N LEU A 162 14.37 -18.17 23.58
CA LEU A 162 14.66 -16.91 22.90
C LEU A 162 13.68 -16.64 21.76
N GLY A 163 13.23 -15.38 21.69
CA GLY A 163 12.35 -14.92 20.62
C GLY A 163 13.04 -15.01 19.25
N ARG A 164 12.46 -15.77 18.32
CA ARG A 164 12.98 -15.95 16.95
C ARG A 164 13.28 -14.63 16.24
N ALA A 165 12.45 -13.60 16.46
CA ALA A 165 12.61 -12.29 15.85
C ALA A 165 13.91 -11.57 16.30
N LEU A 166 14.30 -11.76 17.56
CA LEU A 166 15.50 -11.15 18.14
C LEU A 166 16.77 -11.73 17.52
N ILE A 167 16.88 -13.06 17.53
CA ILE A 167 18.03 -13.77 16.96
C ILE A 167 18.14 -13.49 15.46
N TYR A 168 17.00 -13.43 14.77
CA TYR A 168 16.95 -13.07 13.36
C TYR A 168 17.50 -11.66 13.08
N ASP A 169 17.06 -10.64 13.82
CA ASP A 169 17.53 -9.26 13.65
C ASP A 169 19.06 -9.18 13.85
N ARG A 170 19.57 -9.81 14.90
CA ARG A 170 21.01 -9.85 15.21
C ARG A 170 21.84 -10.56 14.12
N LEU A 171 21.44 -11.77 13.70
CA LEU A 171 22.11 -12.48 12.62
C LEU A 171 22.07 -11.70 11.29
N SER A 172 20.95 -11.02 10.99
CA SER A 172 20.83 -10.21 9.77
C SER A 172 21.72 -8.97 9.76
N ARG A 173 22.14 -8.51 10.95
CA ARG A 173 23.11 -7.43 11.15
C ARG A 173 24.56 -7.93 11.19
N GLY A 174 24.78 -9.22 10.94
CA GLY A 174 26.12 -9.82 10.84
C GLY A 174 26.69 -10.31 12.17
N TRP A 175 25.87 -10.44 13.22
CA TRP A 175 26.33 -10.98 14.50
C TRP A 175 26.59 -12.48 14.38
N SER A 176 27.57 -12.99 15.13
CA SER A 176 27.77 -14.42 15.32
C SER A 176 26.62 -15.00 16.16
N PHE A 177 26.44 -16.32 16.11
CA PHE A 177 25.40 -16.98 16.90
C PHE A 177 25.63 -16.83 18.41
N GLU A 178 26.89 -16.87 18.85
CA GLU A 178 27.27 -16.70 20.25
C GLU A 178 26.97 -15.27 20.76
N GLU A 179 27.26 -14.25 19.95
CA GLU A 179 26.85 -12.86 20.22
C GLU A 179 25.32 -12.71 20.20
N ALA A 180 24.65 -13.43 19.31
CA ALA A 180 23.20 -13.34 19.17
C ALA A 180 22.45 -13.91 20.39
N ILE A 181 22.99 -14.93 21.06
CA ILE A 181 22.37 -15.56 22.25
C ILE A 181 22.85 -14.95 23.57
N SER A 182 24.05 -14.36 23.61
CA SER A 182 24.68 -13.88 24.86
C SER A 182 24.09 -12.58 25.40
N ILE A 183 23.48 -11.73 24.56
CA ILE A 183 22.92 -10.46 25.02
C ILE A 183 21.46 -10.67 25.46
N PRO A 184 21.14 -10.50 26.76
CA PRO A 184 19.78 -10.64 27.25
C PRO A 184 18.83 -9.68 26.51
N PRO A 185 17.58 -10.07 26.24
CA PRO A 185 16.57 -9.18 25.70
C PRO A 185 16.16 -8.17 26.77
N ASP A 186 17.01 -7.20 27.09
CA ASP A 186 16.64 -6.20 28.08
C ASP A 186 15.63 -5.23 27.44
N LYS A 187 14.35 -5.53 27.72
CA LYS A 187 13.16 -4.70 27.55
C LYS A 187 12.85 -4.34 26.09
N GLY A 188 11.97 -5.18 25.51
CA GLY A 188 11.48 -5.11 24.14
C GLY A 188 11.23 -3.70 23.63
N LEU A 189 11.66 -3.45 22.40
CA LEU A 189 11.52 -2.16 21.71
C LEU A 189 11.69 -0.97 22.68
N ALA A 190 12.90 -0.78 23.21
CA ALA A 190 13.35 0.57 23.47
C ALA A 190 13.39 1.29 22.11
N SER A 191 12.25 1.88 21.76
CA SER A 191 12.16 2.98 20.83
C SER A 191 13.44 3.79 20.92
N THR A 192 14.13 3.96 19.80
CA THR A 192 15.29 4.87 19.68
C THR A 192 14.97 6.30 20.11
N ARG A 193 13.70 6.62 20.41
CA ARG A 193 13.29 7.81 21.17
C ARG A 193 13.34 7.53 22.67
N ARG A 194 14.25 8.23 23.37
CA ARG A 194 14.21 8.41 24.83
C ARG A 194 12.77 8.77 25.26
N ALA A 195 12.27 8.12 26.30
CA ALA A 195 10.95 8.45 26.85
C ALA A 195 10.91 9.92 27.29
N LYS A 196 9.90 10.66 26.85
CA LYS A 196 9.71 12.08 27.20
C LYS A 196 9.55 12.21 28.72
N ARG A 197 10.38 13.05 29.32
CA ARG A 197 10.37 13.37 30.76
C ARG A 197 9.62 14.68 31.00
N TYR A 198 9.04 14.80 32.19
CA TYR A 198 8.22 15.91 32.64
C TYR A 198 8.67 16.29 34.05
N ASP A 199 8.62 17.58 34.34
CA ASP A 199 8.89 18.06 35.69
C ASP A 199 7.77 17.66 36.66
N HIS A 200 8.16 17.11 37.80
CA HIS A 200 7.29 16.85 38.94
C HIS A 200 8.09 17.11 40.22
N GLU A 201 7.73 18.17 40.93
CA GLU A 201 8.37 18.58 42.20
C GLU A 201 9.89 18.83 42.07
N GLY A 202 10.33 19.33 40.91
CA GLY A 202 11.75 19.59 40.64
C GLY A 202 12.52 18.38 40.12
N GLU A 203 11.87 17.21 39.98
CA GLU A 203 12.46 16.02 39.37
C GLU A 203 11.97 15.79 37.93
N SER A 204 12.89 15.40 37.04
CA SER A 204 12.58 15.05 35.65
C SER A 204 12.17 13.59 35.51
N LEU A 205 10.87 13.31 35.55
CA LEU A 205 10.29 11.96 35.60
C LEU A 205 9.47 11.63 34.34
N THR A 206 9.38 10.35 34.00
CA THR A 206 8.47 9.83 32.99
C THR A 206 7.04 9.75 33.55
N LEU A 207 6.03 9.75 32.67
CA LEU A 207 4.63 9.61 33.13
C LEU A 207 4.36 8.29 33.87
N ARG A 208 5.16 7.25 33.61
CA ARG A 208 5.06 5.98 34.36
C ARG A 208 5.56 6.15 35.79
N GLU A 209 6.67 6.86 35.97
CA GLU A 209 7.23 7.16 37.30
C GLU A 209 6.29 8.08 38.08
N ILE A 210 5.74 9.13 37.45
CA ILE A 210 4.75 10.03 38.06
C ILE A 210 3.48 9.25 38.45
N SER A 211 2.98 8.38 37.58
CA SER A 211 1.80 7.54 37.88
C SER A 211 2.05 6.61 39.07
N LYS A 212 3.24 6.03 39.17
CA LYS A 212 3.63 5.16 40.30
C LYS A 212 3.74 5.92 41.62
N ARG A 213 4.26 7.15 41.60
CA ARG A 213 4.41 7.99 42.81
C ARG A 213 3.07 8.53 43.30
N THR A 214 2.21 8.97 42.38
CA THR A 214 0.98 9.69 42.72
C THR A 214 -0.27 8.82 42.76
N GLY A 215 -0.19 7.58 42.26
CA GLY A 215 -1.35 6.70 42.09
C GLY A 215 -2.30 7.12 40.96
N ILE A 216 -2.03 8.23 40.27
CA ILE A 216 -2.88 8.74 39.19
C ILE A 216 -2.63 7.91 37.93
N GLY A 217 -3.70 7.42 37.31
CA GLY A 217 -3.60 6.64 36.07
C GLY A 217 -2.91 7.39 34.93
N ILE A 218 -2.06 6.69 34.16
CA ILE A 218 -1.30 7.26 33.03
C ILE A 218 -2.21 7.96 32.01
N GLY A 219 -3.41 7.42 31.77
CA GLY A 219 -4.41 8.03 30.88
C GLY A 219 -4.84 9.43 31.34
N THR A 220 -5.05 9.60 32.65
CA THR A 220 -5.41 10.89 33.27
C THR A 220 -4.29 11.90 33.15
N LEU A 221 -3.04 11.49 33.44
CA LEU A 221 -1.86 12.36 33.26
C LEU A 221 -1.70 12.81 31.81
N LYS A 222 -1.91 11.91 30.82
CA LYS A 222 -1.90 12.27 29.40
C LYS A 222 -3.01 13.26 29.03
N ALA A 223 -4.22 13.06 29.54
CA ALA A 223 -5.33 13.98 29.30
C ALA A 223 -5.06 15.38 29.87
N ARG A 224 -4.45 15.45 31.07
CA ARG A 224 -4.02 16.70 31.71
C ARG A 224 -2.93 17.42 30.91
N LEU A 225 -1.91 16.70 30.44
CA LEU A 225 -0.89 17.25 29.53
C LEU A 225 -1.49 17.81 28.24
N LYS A 226 -2.45 17.10 27.63
CA LYS A 226 -3.14 17.55 26.41
C LYS A 226 -3.93 18.85 26.64
N ARG A 227 -4.37 19.09 27.88
CA ARG A 227 -5.04 20.33 28.31
C ARG A 227 -4.06 21.41 28.82
N GLY A 228 -2.75 21.20 28.69
CA GLY A 228 -1.72 22.18 29.05
C GLY A 228 -1.22 22.11 30.49
N ALA A 229 -1.64 21.14 31.30
CA ALA A 229 -1.15 21.00 32.68
C ALA A 229 0.31 20.54 32.71
N VAL A 230 1.16 21.25 33.45
CA VAL A 230 2.60 20.98 33.62
C VAL A 230 3.00 21.12 35.10
N GLY A 231 4.14 20.55 35.49
CA GLY A 231 4.66 20.63 36.86
C GLY A 231 3.65 20.13 37.90
N ALA A 232 3.47 20.88 38.99
CA ALA A 232 2.51 20.54 40.05
C ALA A 232 1.04 20.45 39.57
N ALA A 233 0.66 21.17 38.51
CA ALA A 233 -0.70 21.12 37.96
C ALA A 233 -1.01 19.79 37.27
N LEU A 234 0.01 19.01 36.91
CA LEU A 234 -0.17 17.68 36.31
C LEU A 234 -0.78 16.68 37.30
N VAL A 235 -0.51 16.87 38.60
CA VAL A 235 -0.87 15.91 39.66
C VAL A 235 -2.00 16.42 40.56
N ARG A 236 -2.15 17.75 40.71
CA ARG A 236 -3.27 18.35 41.47
C ARG A 236 -4.63 17.91 40.94
N GLU A 237 -5.55 17.61 41.85
CA GLU A 237 -6.95 17.37 41.49
C GLU A 237 -7.57 18.63 40.88
N PRO A 238 -8.39 18.53 39.83
CA PRO A 238 -9.24 19.64 39.43
C PRO A 238 -10.17 19.96 40.60
N ALA A 239 -10.23 21.22 41.01
CA ALA A 239 -11.16 21.66 42.04
C ALA A 239 -12.57 21.15 41.71
N PHE A 240 -13.19 20.45 42.67
CA PHE A 240 -14.58 20.02 42.59
C PHE A 240 -15.46 21.21 42.21
N GLY A 241 -16.26 21.07 41.14
CA GLY A 241 -17.37 22.00 40.84
C GLY A 241 -17.21 22.96 39.67
N VAL A 242 -16.10 22.96 38.92
CA VAL A 242 -16.06 23.70 37.63
C VAL A 242 -16.26 22.72 36.48
N PRO A 243 -17.36 22.79 35.72
CA PRO A 243 -17.51 21.97 34.52
C PRO A 243 -16.43 22.40 33.53
N LEU A 244 -15.52 21.48 33.21
CA LEU A 244 -14.58 21.62 32.10
C LEU A 244 -15.42 21.69 30.82
N SER A 245 -15.64 22.90 30.33
CA SER A 245 -16.54 23.22 29.22
C SER A 245 -16.35 22.26 28.05
N SER A 246 -17.44 21.57 27.70
CA SER A 246 -17.58 20.80 26.47
C SER A 246 -17.65 21.77 25.27
N ALA A 247 -16.50 22.21 24.79
CA ALA A 247 -16.41 22.88 23.50
C ALA A 247 -15.81 21.91 22.47
N GLY A 248 -16.69 21.35 21.62
CA GLY A 248 -16.28 20.82 20.31
C GLY A 248 -16.62 19.37 20.01
N SER A 249 -17.86 18.93 20.20
CA SER A 249 -18.42 17.84 19.38
C SER A 249 -19.94 17.86 19.40
N LYS A 250 -20.54 18.14 18.23
CA LYS A 250 -21.95 17.97 17.83
C LYS A 250 -22.97 18.98 18.33
N ALA A 251 -23.25 19.99 17.49
CA ALA A 251 -24.58 20.21 16.91
C ALA A 251 -24.54 21.38 15.92
N LYS A 252 -24.80 21.10 14.64
CA LYS A 252 -25.66 21.89 13.74
C LYS A 252 -25.72 21.21 12.36
N SER A 253 -26.38 20.06 12.33
CA SER A 253 -27.46 19.85 11.36
C SER A 253 -28.65 20.65 11.89
N ASP A 254 -28.85 21.85 11.35
CA ASP A 254 -30.12 22.60 11.30
C ASP A 254 -29.81 24.05 10.89
N ALA A 255 -29.78 24.26 9.58
CA ALA A 255 -29.82 25.59 8.95
C ALA A 255 -30.39 25.46 7.52
N MET A 256 -31.64 25.02 7.42
CA MET A 256 -32.48 25.30 6.25
C MET A 256 -33.92 25.52 6.72
N ALA A 257 -34.20 26.72 7.22
CA ALA A 257 -35.53 27.32 7.22
C ALA A 257 -35.44 28.79 7.64
N ARG A 258 -36.08 29.66 6.87
CA ARG A 258 -36.42 31.07 7.15
C ARG A 258 -35.40 32.14 6.71
N THR A 259 -35.36 32.37 5.41
CA THR A 259 -35.32 33.73 4.87
C THR A 259 -36.43 33.85 3.84
N ALA A 260 -37.63 34.12 4.34
CA ALA A 260 -38.77 34.60 3.58
C ALA A 260 -39.27 35.85 4.30
N ARG A 261 -38.77 37.00 3.83
CA ARG A 261 -39.45 38.29 3.76
C ARG A 261 -38.77 39.08 2.66
#